data_AF-A0A2L0UJS2-F1
#
_entry.id   AF-A0A2L0UJS2-F1
#
_cell.length_a   1.000
_cell.length_b   1.000
_cell.length_c   1.000
_cell.angle_alpha   90.00
_cell.angle_beta   90.00
_cell.angle_gamma   90.00
#
_symmetry.space_group_name_H-M   'P 1'
#
loop_
_entity.id
_entity.type
_entity.pdbx_description
1 polymer ?
#
loop_
_entity_poly.entity_id
_entity_poly.type
_entity_poly.pdbx_seq_one_letter_code
_entity_poly.pdbx_strand_id
1 'polypeptide(L)'
;MYAGASTTAGTKQPPALPALSYPGDAVTGLDLPWSVVVLDDGALLVAERETGEIERYDGTAGEVIGSIPEAAAAGGEGGLLGLAVEPGPVPGAIYAYYTSAADNRVVRLPWSDGRLGAPEPVLTGIPAGDIHNGGRLAFGPDGHLYIGTGDAGVRGNARDPSSLGGKILRIVG
;
A
#
# COMPACT_ATOMS: atom_id res chain seq x y z
N MET A 1 56.27 0.08 -28.84
CA MET A 1 56.13 -1.23 -28.18
C MET A 1 55.70 -1.00 -26.75
N TYR A 2 54.46 -1.35 -26.40
CA TYR A 2 54.03 -1.64 -25.04
C TYR A 2 52.96 -2.74 -25.15
N ALA A 3 53.30 -3.93 -24.68
CA ALA A 3 52.39 -5.06 -24.56
C ALA A 3 51.72 -4.96 -23.18
N GLY A 4 50.40 -4.76 -23.16
CA GLY A 4 49.59 -4.87 -21.95
C GLY A 4 49.11 -6.31 -21.81
N ALA A 5 49.58 -7.02 -20.78
CA ALA A 5 49.08 -8.33 -20.42
C ALA A 5 47.64 -8.22 -19.90
N SER A 6 46.73 -9.00 -20.48
CA SER A 6 45.36 -9.13 -20.00
C SER A 6 45.34 -10.12 -18.84
N THR A 7 45.10 -9.64 -17.63
CA THR A 7 44.81 -10.51 -16.47
C THR A 7 43.34 -10.88 -16.50
N THR A 8 43.04 -12.16 -16.68
CA THR A 8 41.72 -12.75 -16.51
C THR A 8 41.29 -12.60 -15.05
N ALA A 9 40.40 -11.65 -14.77
CA ALA A 9 39.70 -11.58 -13.49
C ALA A 9 38.79 -12.81 -13.37
N GLY A 10 39.07 -13.68 -12.40
CA GLY A 10 38.21 -14.81 -12.08
C GLY A 10 36.83 -14.30 -11.66
N THR A 11 35.79 -14.72 -12.37
CA THR A 11 34.41 -14.38 -12.04
C THR A 11 34.00 -15.15 -10.78
N LYS A 12 33.99 -14.46 -9.63
CA LYS A 12 33.42 -15.02 -8.40
C LYS A 12 31.90 -15.10 -8.59
N GLN A 13 31.37 -16.31 -8.71
CA GLN A 13 29.93 -16.54 -8.82
C GLN A 13 29.22 -15.98 -7.58
N PRO A 14 28.15 -15.19 -7.74
CA PRO A 14 27.33 -14.74 -6.62
C PRO A 14 26.81 -15.95 -5.82
N PRO A 15 26.59 -15.80 -4.50
CA PRO A 15 25.93 -16.84 -3.72
C PRO A 15 24.60 -17.21 -4.36
N ALA A 16 24.27 -18.50 -4.38
CA ALA A 16 22.94 -18.93 -4.77
C ALA A 16 21.91 -18.31 -3.81
N LEU A 17 20.82 -17.78 -4.38
CA LEU A 17 19.70 -17.30 -3.58
C LEU A 17 19.08 -18.49 -2.83
N PRO A 18 18.48 -18.24 -1.64
CA PRO A 18 17.75 -19.29 -0.94
C PRO A 18 16.62 -19.83 -1.83
N ALA A 19 16.43 -21.15 -1.80
CA ALA A 19 15.29 -21.77 -2.46
C ALA A 19 14.01 -21.33 -1.71
N LEU A 20 13.08 -20.72 -2.44
CA LEU A 20 11.77 -20.38 -1.90
C LEU A 20 10.95 -21.68 -1.78
N SER A 21 10.47 -21.99 -0.58
CA SER A 21 9.49 -23.05 -0.35
C SER A 21 8.11 -22.41 -0.22
N TYR A 22 7.15 -22.88 -1.02
CA TYR A 22 5.77 -22.42 -1.00
C TYR A 22 4.88 -23.54 -0.44
N PRO A 23 4.35 -23.41 0.79
CA PRO A 23 3.54 -24.45 1.42
C PRO A 23 2.12 -24.57 0.85
N GLY A 24 1.70 -23.61 0.00
CA GLY A 24 0.35 -23.50 -0.55
C GLY A 24 -0.20 -22.08 -0.38
N ASP A 25 -1.46 -21.91 -0.78
CA ASP A 25 -2.16 -20.63 -0.70
C ASP A 25 -2.47 -20.27 0.76
N ALA A 26 -2.16 -19.03 1.16
CA ALA A 26 -2.50 -18.52 2.48
C ALA A 26 -4.01 -18.18 2.58
N VAL A 27 -4.54 -17.59 1.51
CA VAL A 27 -5.92 -17.14 1.36
C VAL A 27 -6.35 -17.36 -0.09
N THR A 28 -7.61 -17.72 -0.32
CA THR A 28 -8.20 -17.92 -1.65
C THR A 28 -9.58 -17.27 -1.72
N GLY A 29 -10.10 -17.01 -2.93
CA GLY A 29 -11.45 -16.46 -3.12
C GLY A 29 -11.55 -14.95 -2.96
N LEU A 30 -10.40 -14.26 -2.95
CA LEU A 30 -10.32 -12.80 -3.05
C LEU A 30 -10.81 -12.36 -4.43
N ASP A 31 -11.52 -11.23 -4.49
CA ASP A 31 -12.07 -10.72 -5.75
C ASP A 31 -11.00 -9.90 -6.49
N LEU A 32 -10.63 -8.75 -5.93
CA LEU A 32 -9.59 -7.86 -6.45
C LEU A 32 -8.76 -7.26 -5.31
N PRO A 33 -7.95 -8.08 -4.63
CA PRO A 33 -7.14 -7.62 -3.51
C PRO A 33 -6.04 -6.68 -4.01
N TRP A 34 -5.83 -5.55 -3.33
CA TRP A 34 -4.78 -4.59 -3.69
C TRP A 34 -3.65 -4.53 -2.66
N SER A 35 -3.98 -4.46 -1.37
CA SER A 35 -2.99 -4.41 -0.28
C SER A 35 -3.12 -5.63 0.60
N VAL A 36 -1.99 -6.19 1.01
CA VAL A 36 -1.91 -7.19 2.07
C VAL A 36 -0.93 -6.69 3.13
N VAL A 37 -1.38 -6.63 4.39
CA VAL A 37 -0.55 -6.28 5.55
C VAL A 37 -0.56 -7.46 6.52
N VAL A 38 0.62 -7.92 6.92
CA VAL A 38 0.76 -8.95 7.96
C VAL A 38 0.72 -8.27 9.32
N LEU A 39 -0.17 -8.73 10.19
CA LEU A 39 -0.30 -8.30 11.59
C LEU A 39 0.68 -9.06 12.49
N ASP A 40 0.94 -8.51 13.68
CA ASP A 40 1.86 -9.12 14.66
C ASP A 40 1.40 -10.50 15.15
N ASP A 41 0.09 -10.77 15.11
CA ASP A 41 -0.50 -12.07 15.43
C ASP A 41 -0.44 -13.07 14.25
N GLY A 42 0.10 -12.64 13.10
CA GLY A 42 0.22 -13.43 11.87
C GLY A 42 -1.00 -13.38 10.95
N ALA A 43 -2.10 -12.75 11.38
CA ALA A 43 -3.26 -12.54 10.51
C ALA A 43 -2.94 -11.56 9.37
N LEU A 44 -3.71 -11.64 8.29
CA LEU A 44 -3.58 -10.73 7.15
C LEU A 44 -4.71 -9.71 7.18
N LEU A 45 -4.40 -8.45 6.91
CA LEU A 45 -5.36 -7.46 6.48
C LEU A 45 -5.30 -7.33 4.97
N VAL A 46 -6.45 -7.42 4.31
CA VAL A 46 -6.58 -7.32 2.86
C VAL A 46 -7.50 -6.16 2.53
N ALA A 47 -7.07 -5.31 1.59
CA ALA A 47 -7.93 -4.31 0.96
C ALA A 47 -8.51 -4.90 -0.32
N GLU A 48 -9.83 -4.98 -0.40
CA GLU A 48 -10.57 -5.34 -1.62
C GLU A 48 -10.88 -4.08 -2.41
N ARG A 49 -10.29 -4.01 -3.61
CA ARG A 49 -10.20 -2.76 -4.36
C ARG A 49 -11.55 -2.21 -4.81
N GLU A 50 -12.39 -3.09 -5.34
CA GLU A 50 -13.67 -2.71 -5.96
C GLU A 50 -14.83 -2.67 -4.98
N THR A 51 -14.79 -3.46 -3.90
CA THR A 51 -15.84 -3.39 -2.86
C THR A 51 -15.58 -2.29 -1.84
N GLY A 52 -14.31 -1.87 -1.71
CA GLY A 52 -13.88 -0.95 -0.66
C GLY A 52 -13.84 -1.60 0.72
N GLU A 53 -13.92 -2.93 0.81
CA GLU A 53 -13.89 -3.67 2.06
C GLU A 53 -12.46 -3.89 2.57
N ILE A 54 -12.32 -3.86 3.89
CA ILE A 54 -11.10 -4.25 4.58
C ILE A 54 -11.41 -5.52 5.33
N GLU A 55 -10.69 -6.57 4.99
CA GLU A 55 -10.91 -7.91 5.50
C GLU A 55 -9.74 -8.37 6.34
N ARG A 56 -10.03 -9.07 7.45
CA ARG A 56 -9.03 -9.74 8.28
C ARG A 56 -9.12 -11.24 8.06
N TYR A 57 -7.99 -11.86 7.77
CA TYR A 57 -7.84 -13.30 7.56
C TYR A 57 -7.00 -13.93 8.66
N ASP A 58 -7.58 -14.89 9.36
CA ASP A 58 -6.89 -15.78 10.31
C ASP A 58 -6.95 -17.21 9.76
N GLY A 59 -5.99 -17.53 8.88
CA GLY A 59 -6.08 -18.65 7.96
C GLY A 59 -6.87 -18.32 6.70
N THR A 60 -7.66 -19.25 6.18
CA THR A 60 -8.31 -19.11 4.85
C THR A 60 -9.66 -18.41 4.88
N ALA A 61 -10.25 -18.19 6.07
CA ALA A 61 -11.55 -17.54 6.21
C ALA A 61 -11.37 -16.06 6.55
N GLY A 62 -11.91 -15.17 5.72
CA GLY A 62 -11.88 -13.72 5.92
C GLY A 62 -13.12 -13.21 6.64
N GLU A 63 -12.95 -12.15 7.43
CA GLU A 63 -14.03 -11.35 7.99
C GLU A 63 -13.89 -9.90 7.53
N VAL A 64 -14.97 -9.31 7.01
CA VAL A 64 -15.04 -7.86 6.77
C VAL A 64 -15.08 -7.13 8.12
N ILE A 65 -14.00 -6.40 8.43
CA ILE A 65 -13.85 -5.65 9.67
C ILE A 65 -14.24 -4.17 9.53
N GLY A 66 -14.39 -3.70 8.29
CA GLY A 66 -14.90 -2.38 7.93
C GLY A 66 -14.82 -2.12 6.42
N SER A 67 -15.32 -0.97 5.98
CA SER A 67 -15.29 -0.61 4.56
C SER A 67 -15.27 0.89 4.34
N ILE A 68 -14.86 1.30 3.13
CA ILE A 68 -14.95 2.66 2.60
C ILE A 68 -15.81 2.59 1.33
N PRO A 69 -17.15 2.69 1.43
CA PRO A 69 -18.04 2.50 0.29
C PRO A 69 -17.81 3.49 -0.87
N GLU A 70 -17.31 4.70 -0.57
CA GLU A 70 -16.96 5.69 -1.60
C GLU A 70 -15.88 5.16 -2.57
N ALA A 71 -14.98 4.30 -2.08
CA ALA A 71 -13.91 3.72 -2.89
C ALA A 71 -14.44 2.79 -3.99
N ALA A 72 -15.60 2.13 -3.75
CA ALA A 72 -16.21 1.20 -4.68
C ALA A 72 -16.76 1.86 -5.95
N ALA A 73 -16.98 3.18 -5.92
CA ALA A 73 -17.43 3.94 -7.08
C ALA A 73 -16.28 4.31 -8.04
N ALA A 74 -15.03 4.03 -7.67
CA ALA A 74 -13.88 4.34 -8.49
C ALA A 74 -13.74 3.34 -9.67
N GLY A 75 -13.28 3.83 -10.81
CA GLY A 75 -12.96 3.03 -11.99
C GLY A 75 -11.47 2.97 -12.30
N GLY A 76 -11.11 2.35 -13.42
CA GLY A 76 -9.73 2.35 -13.93
C GLY A 76 -8.77 1.61 -13.00
N GLU A 77 -7.77 2.32 -12.46
CA GLU A 77 -6.82 1.88 -11.42
C GLU A 77 -7.21 2.34 -10.00
N GLY A 78 -8.32 3.07 -9.85
CA GLY A 78 -8.80 3.56 -8.56
C GLY A 78 -9.48 2.47 -7.72
N GLY A 79 -9.81 2.81 -6.47
CA GLY A 79 -10.51 1.92 -5.53
C GLY A 79 -9.96 2.08 -4.11
N LEU A 80 -10.16 1.07 -3.27
CA LEU A 80 -9.42 0.94 -2.02
C LEU A 80 -8.04 0.34 -2.33
N LEU A 81 -6.98 1.06 -1.95
CA LEU A 81 -5.61 0.73 -2.34
C LEU A 81 -4.80 0.36 -1.10
N GLY A 82 -3.77 1.14 -0.73
CA GLY A 82 -2.85 0.77 0.32
C GLY A 82 -3.45 0.81 1.71
N LEU A 83 -3.03 -0.15 2.53
CA LEU A 83 -3.24 -0.17 3.97
C LEU A 83 -1.91 0.00 4.70
N ALA A 84 -1.95 0.62 5.87
CA ALA A 84 -0.86 0.62 6.84
C ALA A 84 -1.44 0.57 8.27
N VAL A 85 -0.83 -0.21 9.15
CA VAL A 85 -1.25 -0.32 10.54
C VAL A 85 -0.46 0.69 11.38
N GLU A 86 -1.14 1.40 12.27
CA GLU A 86 -0.49 2.32 13.21
C GLU A 86 0.61 1.59 14.01
N PRO A 87 1.84 2.11 14.09
CA PRO A 87 2.90 1.45 14.84
C PRO A 87 2.61 1.43 16.34
N GLY A 88 2.76 0.29 16.97
CA GLY A 88 2.64 0.15 18.42
C GLY A 88 2.28 -1.27 18.83
N PRO A 89 2.45 -1.61 20.12
CA PRO A 89 2.12 -2.95 20.63
C PRO A 89 0.61 -3.25 20.57
N VAL A 90 -0.22 -2.20 20.55
CA VAL A 90 -1.66 -2.28 20.36
C VAL A 90 -2.05 -1.13 19.42
N PRO A 91 -2.10 -1.37 18.10
CA PRO A 91 -2.50 -0.34 17.14
C PRO A 91 -3.91 0.17 17.42
N GLY A 92 -4.09 1.48 17.47
CA GLY A 92 -5.40 2.11 17.65
C GLY A 92 -6.06 2.52 16.33
N ALA A 93 -5.39 2.32 15.19
CA ALA A 93 -5.92 2.64 13.87
C ALA A 93 -5.27 1.87 12.72
N ILE A 94 -6.01 1.82 11.61
CA ILE A 94 -5.52 1.47 10.28
C ILE A 94 -5.61 2.72 9.41
N TYR A 95 -4.58 2.94 8.59
CA TYR A 95 -4.56 3.97 7.56
C TYR A 95 -4.89 3.34 6.22
N ALA A 96 -5.77 3.98 5.46
CA ALA A 96 -6.16 3.53 4.14
C ALA A 96 -5.96 4.65 3.11
N TYR A 97 -5.45 4.27 1.93
CA TYR A 97 -5.43 5.11 0.74
C TYR A 97 -6.57 4.66 -0.16
N TYR A 98 -7.40 5.60 -0.63
CA TYR A 98 -8.44 5.27 -1.59
C TYR A 98 -8.68 6.39 -2.59
N THR A 99 -9.25 6.02 -3.73
CA THR A 99 -9.76 6.93 -4.75
C THR A 99 -11.21 7.27 -4.44
N SER A 100 -11.49 8.54 -4.22
CA SER A 100 -12.83 9.10 -4.05
C SER A 100 -13.34 9.71 -5.35
N ALA A 101 -14.57 10.25 -5.34
CA ALA A 101 -15.08 11.00 -6.48
C ALA A 101 -14.32 12.32 -6.75
N ALA A 102 -13.59 12.84 -5.76
CA ALA A 102 -12.95 14.16 -5.85
C ALA A 102 -11.42 14.08 -5.99
N ASP A 103 -10.79 13.08 -5.39
CA ASP A 103 -9.35 12.96 -5.25
C ASP A 103 -8.94 11.53 -4.85
N ASN A 104 -7.64 11.27 -4.87
CA ASN A 104 -7.05 10.25 -4.01
C ASN A 104 -6.83 10.86 -2.61
N ARG A 105 -6.98 10.04 -1.58
CA ARG A 105 -6.76 10.51 -0.21
C ARG A 105 -6.32 9.41 0.74
N VAL A 106 -5.77 9.83 1.86
CA VAL A 106 -5.45 8.99 3.01
C VAL A 106 -6.39 9.32 4.16
N VAL A 107 -6.93 8.28 4.77
CA VAL A 107 -7.77 8.35 5.97
C VAL A 107 -7.17 7.48 7.08
N ARG A 108 -7.47 7.86 8.31
CA ARG A 108 -7.27 7.07 9.51
C ARG A 108 -8.61 6.44 9.89
N LEU A 109 -8.62 5.15 10.15
CA LEU A 109 -9.77 4.39 10.61
C LEU A 109 -9.47 3.96 12.05
N PRO A 110 -10.17 4.51 13.06
CA PRO A 110 -10.05 4.02 14.43
C PRO A 110 -10.28 2.51 14.45
N TRP A 111 -9.41 1.76 15.13
CA TRP A 111 -9.49 0.30 15.19
C TRP A 111 -9.59 -0.15 16.64
N SER A 112 -10.72 -0.77 16.97
CA SER A 112 -11.02 -1.25 18.32
C SER A 112 -11.96 -2.45 18.25
N ASP A 113 -11.80 -3.42 19.15
CA ASP A 113 -12.68 -4.59 19.26
C ASP A 113 -12.86 -5.35 17.92
N GLY A 114 -11.79 -5.42 17.13
CA GLY A 114 -11.79 -6.10 15.83
C GLY A 114 -12.57 -5.38 14.71
N ARG A 115 -13.01 -4.14 14.93
CA ARG A 115 -13.83 -3.38 13.99
C ARG A 115 -13.25 -2.00 13.69
N LEU A 116 -13.48 -1.53 12.47
CA LEU A 116 -13.06 -0.20 12.04
C LEU A 116 -14.17 0.82 12.23
N GLY A 117 -13.80 1.97 12.78
CA GLY A 117 -14.64 3.16 12.89
C GLY A 117 -14.74 3.92 11.57
N ALA A 118 -15.42 5.07 11.63
CA ALA A 118 -15.59 5.93 10.46
C ALA A 118 -14.23 6.49 9.96
N PRO A 119 -14.05 6.69 8.64
CA PRO A 119 -12.84 7.26 8.09
C PRO A 119 -12.64 8.73 8.52
N GLU A 120 -11.47 9.03 9.05
CA GLU A 120 -11.01 10.37 9.44
C GLU A 120 -9.98 10.87 8.42
N PRO A 121 -10.20 12.00 7.70
CA PRO A 121 -9.24 12.50 6.73
C PRO A 121 -7.86 12.81 7.33
N VAL A 122 -6.80 12.31 6.70
CA VAL A 122 -5.40 12.60 7.06
C VAL A 122 -4.74 13.48 6.00
N LEU A 123 -4.89 13.11 4.72
CA LEU A 123 -4.42 13.91 3.59
C LEU A 123 -5.39 13.76 2.42
N THR A 124 -5.90 14.87 1.93
CA THR A 124 -6.80 14.95 0.76
C THR A 124 -6.15 15.76 -0.35
N GLY A 125 -6.80 15.82 -1.52
CA GLY A 125 -6.36 16.59 -2.67
C GLY A 125 -5.23 15.96 -3.48
N ILE A 126 -4.93 14.67 -3.29
CA ILE A 126 -3.98 13.96 -4.15
C ILE A 126 -4.66 13.75 -5.51
N PRO A 127 -4.04 14.12 -6.65
CA PRO A 127 -4.65 13.90 -7.96
C PRO A 127 -5.07 12.45 -8.17
N ALA A 128 -6.26 12.24 -8.73
CA ALA A 128 -6.79 10.95 -9.15
C ALA A 128 -7.04 10.94 -10.67
N GLY A 129 -6.98 9.76 -11.26
CA GLY A 129 -7.28 9.54 -12.67
C GLY A 129 -7.62 8.08 -12.94
N ASP A 130 -7.93 7.74 -14.20
CA ASP A 130 -8.19 6.35 -14.58
C ASP A 130 -6.94 5.47 -14.45
N ILE A 131 -5.75 6.07 -14.49
CA ILE A 131 -4.45 5.41 -14.37
C ILE A 131 -3.52 6.21 -13.47
N HIS A 132 -2.50 5.53 -12.96
CA HIS A 132 -1.45 6.05 -12.11
C HIS A 132 -1.99 6.72 -10.83
N ASN A 133 -2.82 6.00 -10.08
CA ASN A 133 -3.30 6.48 -8.77
C ASN A 133 -2.28 6.29 -7.64
N GLY A 134 -1.28 5.43 -7.82
CA GLY A 134 -0.30 5.12 -6.76
C GLY A 134 -0.97 4.33 -5.64
N GLY A 135 -0.85 4.81 -4.41
CA GLY A 135 -1.63 4.31 -3.27
C GLY A 135 -0.86 3.48 -2.26
N ARG A 136 0.47 3.37 -2.35
CA ARG A 136 1.25 2.63 -1.34
C ARG A 136 1.33 3.43 -0.04
N LEU A 137 1.08 2.76 1.08
CA LEU A 137 1.32 3.28 2.43
C LEU A 137 2.37 2.44 3.15
N ALA A 138 3.17 3.08 4.00
CA ALA A 138 4.05 2.40 4.95
C ALA A 138 4.44 3.35 6.09
N PHE A 139 4.47 2.86 7.32
CA PHE A 139 5.19 3.54 8.39
C PHE A 139 6.68 3.23 8.28
N GLY A 140 7.51 4.27 8.32
CA GLY A 140 8.96 4.15 8.36
C GLY A 140 9.47 3.81 9.76
N PRO A 141 10.75 3.42 9.89
CA PRO A 141 11.38 3.18 11.20
C PRO A 141 11.52 4.45 12.04
N ASP A 142 11.33 5.63 11.43
CA ASP A 142 11.24 6.93 12.08
C ASP A 142 9.85 7.26 12.65
N GLY A 143 8.88 6.34 12.50
CA GLY A 143 7.51 6.49 13.00
C GLY A 143 6.60 7.35 12.13
N HIS A 144 7.08 7.81 10.96
CA HIS A 144 6.28 8.63 10.06
C HIS A 144 5.55 7.79 9.00
N LEU A 145 4.35 8.23 8.61
CA LEU A 145 3.62 7.63 7.49
C LEU A 145 4.17 8.16 6.15
N TYR A 146 4.60 7.25 5.29
CA TYR A 146 5.01 7.52 3.92
C TYR A 146 3.92 7.11 2.93
N ILE A 147 3.68 7.96 1.93
CA ILE A 147 2.60 7.81 0.96
C ILE A 147 3.19 7.90 -0.44
N GLY A 148 3.08 6.82 -1.22
CA GLY A 148 3.44 6.81 -2.64
C GLY A 148 2.25 7.24 -3.49
N THR A 149 2.33 8.39 -4.15
CA THR A 149 1.27 8.93 -4.99
C THR A 149 1.62 8.79 -6.47
N GLY A 150 0.65 8.44 -7.30
CA GLY A 150 0.83 8.46 -8.74
C GLY A 150 0.56 9.85 -9.33
N ASP A 151 0.88 10.04 -10.61
CA ASP A 151 0.73 11.33 -11.30
C ASP A 151 -0.66 11.54 -11.94
N ALA A 152 -1.59 10.59 -11.73
CA ALA A 152 -2.93 10.56 -12.31
C ALA A 152 -2.94 10.58 -13.85
N GLY A 153 -1.87 10.07 -14.49
CA GLY A 153 -1.69 10.12 -15.94
C GLY A 153 -1.22 11.50 -16.46
N VAL A 154 -1.10 12.49 -15.58
CA VAL A 154 -0.65 13.84 -15.91
C VAL A 154 0.80 14.01 -15.46
N ARG A 155 1.74 13.68 -16.36
CA ARG A 155 3.20 13.73 -16.11
C ARG A 155 3.73 15.05 -15.54
N GLY A 156 3.00 16.15 -15.73
CA GLY A 156 3.32 17.46 -15.15
C GLY A 156 3.26 17.46 -13.62
N ASN A 157 2.34 16.69 -13.02
CA ASN A 157 2.15 16.61 -11.57
C ASN A 157 3.43 16.20 -10.84
N ALA A 158 4.15 15.21 -11.38
CA ALA A 158 5.40 14.75 -10.78
C ALA A 158 6.47 15.86 -10.66
N ARG A 159 6.53 16.77 -11.64
CA ARG A 159 7.50 17.88 -11.68
C ARG A 159 7.06 19.12 -10.93
N ASP A 160 5.76 19.29 -10.73
CA ASP A 160 5.21 20.42 -10.00
C ASP A 160 5.38 20.21 -8.49
N PRO A 161 6.15 21.07 -7.79
CA PRO A 161 6.34 20.97 -6.35
C PRO A 161 5.09 21.33 -5.54
N SER A 162 4.11 22.02 -6.15
CA SER A 162 2.82 22.32 -5.52
C SER A 162 1.79 21.19 -5.66
N SER A 163 2.06 20.22 -6.54
CA SER A 163 1.22 19.04 -6.73
C SER A 163 1.60 17.91 -5.78
N LEU A 164 0.59 17.25 -5.21
CA LEU A 164 0.74 16.02 -4.44
C LEU A 164 0.92 14.77 -5.31
N GLY A 165 0.79 14.88 -6.64
CA GLY A 165 0.89 13.74 -7.56
C GLY A 165 2.32 13.40 -7.97
N GLY A 166 2.60 12.10 -8.14
CA GLY A 166 3.89 11.57 -8.56
C GLY A 166 4.99 11.78 -7.52
N LYS A 167 4.67 11.58 -6.23
CA LYS A 167 5.55 11.88 -5.10
C LYS A 167 5.71 10.68 -4.16
N ILE A 168 6.74 10.74 -3.33
CA ILE A 168 6.77 10.06 -2.04
C ILE A 168 6.59 11.14 -0.99
N LEU A 169 5.42 11.17 -0.37
CA LEU A 169 5.08 12.13 0.68
C LEU A 169 5.39 11.52 2.05
N ARG A 170 5.64 12.37 3.05
CA ARG A 170 5.81 11.99 4.45
C ARG A 170 4.93 12.87 5.32
N ILE A 171 4.08 12.26 6.12
CA ILE A 171 3.28 12.98 7.13
C ILE A 171 4.14 13.16 8.38
N VAL A 172 4.37 14.41 8.76
CA VAL A 172 5.00 14.81 10.01
C VAL A 172 3.92 15.38 10.91
N GLY A 173 3.80 14.84 12.12
CA GLY A 173 2.94 15.37 13.20
C GLY A 173 3.77 16.16 14.19
#